data_AF-A0AAD6LUU4-F1
#
_entry.id   AF-A0AAD6LUU4-F1
#
_cell.length_a   1.000
_cell.length_b   1.000
_cell.length_c   1.000
_cell.angle_alpha   90.00
_cell.angle_beta   90.00
_cell.angle_gamma   90.00
#
_symmetry.space_group_name_H-M   'P 1'
#
loop_
_entity.id
_entity.type
_entity.pdbx_description
1 polymer ?
#
loop_
_entity_poly.entity_id
_entity_poly.type
_entity_poly.pdbx_seq_one_letter_code
_entity_poly.pdbx_strand_id
1 'polypeptide(L)'
;MKQVVGKLKLELEAFAQFTSDLDKATQNQLARGQRLHELLKQSQATPFMVAEQIMTIYTGTNGYLDSLEIRQVRNFLLSYVPT
;
A
#
# COMPACT_ATOMS: atom_id res chain seq x y z
N MET A 1 16.76 26.39 -33.93
CA MET A 1 15.93 25.17 -33.94
C MET A 1 16.41 24.08 -32.97
N LYS A 2 17.67 23.62 -33.00
CA LYS A 2 18.17 22.57 -32.07
C LYS A 2 17.94 22.86 -30.57
N GLN A 3 18.13 24.10 -30.12
CA GLN A 3 17.88 24.50 -28.73
C GLN A 3 16.40 24.41 -28.31
N VAL A 4 15.48 24.72 -29.21
CA VAL A 4 14.02 24.66 -28.95
C VAL A 4 13.57 23.21 -28.86
N VAL A 5 14.07 22.35 -29.76
CA VAL A 5 13.81 20.90 -29.75
C VAL A 5 14.37 20.24 -28.48
N GLY A 6 15.55 20.68 -28.01
CA GLY A 6 16.14 20.20 -26.75
C GLY A 6 15.30 20.52 -25.52
N LYS A 7 14.74 21.74 -25.43
CA LYS A 7 13.81 22.12 -24.34
C LYS A 7 12.52 21.30 -24.38
N LEU A 8 11.90 21.17 -25.55
CA LEU A 8 10.69 20.37 -25.74
C LEU A 8 10.91 18.90 -25.34
N LYS A 9 12.06 18.32 -25.69
CA LYS A 9 12.41 16.94 -25.31
C LYS A 9 12.49 16.77 -23.79
N LEU A 10 13.12 17.70 -23.09
CA LEU A 10 13.22 17.67 -21.63
C LEU A 10 11.85 17.82 -20.95
N GLU A 11 10.98 18.68 -21.48
CA GLU A 11 9.61 18.85 -20.98
C GLU A 11 8.77 17.59 -21.17
N LEU A 12 8.91 16.90 -22.32
CA LEU A 12 8.26 15.62 -22.60
C LEU A 12 8.76 14.49 -21.69
N GLU A 13 10.06 14.41 -21.44
CA GLU A 13 10.63 13.42 -20.52
C GLU A 13 10.17 13.66 -19.08
N ALA A 14 10.15 14.93 -18.63
CA ALA A 14 9.61 15.29 -17.33
C ALA A 14 8.12 14.92 -17.21
N PHE A 15 7.31 15.22 -18.23
CA PHE A 15 5.89 14.85 -18.26
C PHE A 15 5.67 13.34 -18.21
N ALA A 16 6.42 12.56 -19.01
CA ALA A 16 6.37 11.11 -19.00
C ALA A 16 6.78 10.52 -17.62
N GLN A 17 7.81 11.10 -16.99
CA GLN A 17 8.23 10.72 -15.65
C GLN A 17 7.12 11.02 -14.63
N PHE A 18 6.51 12.21 -14.68
CA PHE A 18 5.38 12.59 -13.82
C PHE A 18 4.20 11.62 -13.95
N THR A 19 3.82 11.24 -15.17
CA THR A 19 2.76 10.25 -15.38
C THR A 19 3.16 8.88 -14.83
N SER A 20 4.42 8.46 -15.02
CA SER A 20 4.90 7.17 -14.53
C SER A 20 4.94 7.09 -13.01
N ASP A 21 5.26 8.19 -12.33
CA ASP A 21 5.31 8.24 -10.87
C ASP A 21 3.91 8.32 -10.26
N LEU A 22 2.96 9.00 -10.94
CA LEU A 22 1.53 8.96 -10.59
C LEU A 22 0.97 7.54 -10.69
N ASP A 23 1.33 6.81 -11.75
CA ASP A 23 0.90 5.42 -11.95
C ASP A 23 1.45 4.50 -10.86
N LYS A 24 2.73 4.62 -10.49
CA LYS A 24 3.32 3.84 -9.39
C LYS A 24 2.65 4.16 -8.05
N ALA A 25 2.42 5.44 -7.74
CA ALA A 25 1.74 5.83 -6.51
C ALA A 25 0.32 5.23 -6.43
N THR A 26 -0.40 5.27 -7.55
CA THR A 26 -1.75 4.68 -7.67
C THR A 26 -1.71 3.16 -7.49
N GLN A 27 -0.76 2.47 -8.13
CA GLN A 27 -0.57 1.03 -7.97
C GLN A 27 -0.26 0.64 -6.52
N ASN A 28 0.61 1.40 -5.85
CA ASN A 28 0.95 1.18 -4.44
C ASN A 28 -0.29 1.38 -3.54
N GLN A 29 -1.08 2.41 -3.80
CA GLN A 29 -2.30 2.67 -3.03
C GLN A 29 -3.34 1.56 -3.21
N LEU A 30 -3.54 1.07 -4.43
CA LEU A 30 -4.42 -0.07 -4.72
C LEU A 30 -3.93 -1.35 -4.02
N ALA A 31 -2.63 -1.64 -4.10
CA ALA A 31 -2.04 -2.80 -3.46
C ALA A 31 -2.17 -2.73 -1.92
N ARG A 32 -2.05 -1.53 -1.33
CA ARG A 32 -2.30 -1.33 0.10
C ARG A 32 -3.77 -1.51 0.46
N GLY A 33 -4.68 -0.98 -0.36
CA GLY A 33 -6.13 -1.16 -0.19
C GLY A 33 -6.54 -2.64 -0.16
N GLN A 34 -5.94 -3.46 -1.02
CA GLN A 34 -6.17 -4.91 -1.03
C GLN A 34 -5.72 -5.58 0.27
N ARG A 35 -4.56 -5.19 0.83
CA ARG A 35 -4.07 -5.71 2.12
C ARG A 35 -4.94 -5.27 3.30
N LEU A 36 -5.36 -4.01 3.31
CA LEU A 36 -6.28 -3.48 4.33
C LEU A 36 -7.62 -4.23 4.30
N HIS A 37 -8.14 -4.51 3.11
CA HIS A 37 -9.38 -5.29 2.98
C HIS A 37 -9.23 -6.70 3.56
N GLU A 38 -8.10 -7.38 3.31
CA GLU A 38 -7.81 -8.70 3.88
C GLU A 38 -7.67 -8.65 5.40
N LEU A 39 -7.00 -7.62 5.91
CA LEU A 39 -6.75 -7.39 7.34
C LEU A 39 -8.05 -7.18 8.14
N LEU A 40 -9.08 -6.59 7.54
CA LEU A 40 -10.38 -6.38 8.18
C LEU A 40 -11.28 -7.64 8.22
N LYS A 41 -10.85 -8.76 7.62
CA LYS A 41 -11.63 -10.00 7.67
C LYS A 41 -11.48 -10.68 9.04
N GLN A 42 -12.50 -10.59 9.88
CA GLN A 42 -12.52 -11.22 11.19
C GLN A 42 -13.38 -12.49 11.23
N SER A 43 -12.94 -13.50 11.99
CA SER A 43 -13.79 -14.64 12.36
C SER A 43 -14.71 -14.24 13.51
N GLN A 44 -16.00 -14.63 13.46
CA GLN A 44 -16.99 -14.24 14.47
C GLN A 44 -16.67 -14.74 15.90
N ALA A 45 -15.81 -15.74 16.04
CA ALA A 45 -15.53 -16.39 17.33
C ALA A 45 -14.32 -15.82 18.10
N THR A 46 -13.59 -14.85 17.53
CA THR A 46 -12.35 -14.31 18.11
C THR A 46 -12.38 -12.78 18.11
N PRO A 47 -13.04 -12.15 19.09
CA PRO A 47 -13.05 -10.69 19.23
C PRO A 47 -11.66 -10.22 19.67
N PHE A 48 -11.05 -9.31 18.90
CA PHE A 48 -9.81 -8.66 19.29
C PHE A 48 -10.06 -7.63 20.39
N MET A 49 -9.11 -7.50 21.32
CA MET A 49 -9.07 -6.38 22.25
C MET A 49 -8.89 -5.06 21.50
N VAL A 50 -9.33 -3.94 22.09
CA VAL A 50 -9.18 -2.60 21.50
C VAL A 50 -7.72 -2.29 21.12
N ALA A 51 -6.76 -2.68 21.97
CA ALA A 51 -5.34 -2.47 21.70
C ALA A 51 -4.88 -3.22 20.43
N GLU A 52 -5.37 -4.44 20.22
CA GLU A 52 -5.03 -5.28 19.07
C GLU A 52 -5.68 -4.75 17.80
N GLN A 53 -6.92 -4.25 17.89
CA GLN A 53 -7.60 -3.57 16.79
C GLN A 53 -6.83 -2.30 16.37
N ILE A 54 -6.37 -1.49 17.34
CA ILE A 54 -5.57 -0.29 17.07
C ILE A 54 -4.26 -0.67 16.36
N MET A 55 -3.53 -1.67 16.87
CA MET A 55 -2.29 -2.15 16.25
C MET A 55 -2.52 -2.69 14.83
N THR A 56 -3.60 -3.43 14.64
CA THR A 56 -3.99 -4.00 13.34
C THR A 56 -4.26 -2.89 12.32
N ILE A 57 -5.06 -1.87 12.68
CA ILE A 57 -5.33 -0.74 11.80
C ILE A 57 -4.08 0.11 11.55
N TYR A 58 -3.28 0.36 12.59
CA TYR A 58 -2.07 1.17 12.50
C TYR A 58 -1.03 0.55 11.58
N THR A 59 -0.82 -0.77 11.67
CA THR A 59 0.14 -1.48 10.82
C THR A 59 -0.26 -1.45 9.35
N GLY A 60 -1.55 -1.63 9.04
CA GLY A 60 -2.07 -1.59 7.68
C GLY A 60 -2.06 -0.20 7.04
N THR A 61 -2.46 0.85 7.77
CA THR A 61 -2.60 2.21 7.22
C THR A 61 -1.24 2.85 6.93
N ASN A 62 -0.23 2.61 7.78
CA ASN A 62 1.10 3.17 7.62
C ASN A 62 2.01 2.38 6.66
N GLY A 63 1.54 1.26 6.11
CA GLY A 63 2.28 0.52 5.07
C GLY A 63 3.31 -0.47 5.59
N TYR A 64 3.27 -0.80 6.88
CA TYR A 64 4.17 -1.80 7.47
C TYR A 64 3.95 -3.22 6.91
N LEU A 65 2.86 -3.42 6.16
CA LEU A 65 2.49 -4.69 5.53
C LEU A 65 2.76 -4.72 4.02
N ASP A 66 3.31 -3.65 3.44
CA ASP A 66 3.45 -3.51 1.98
C ASP A 66 4.40 -4.55 1.36
N SER A 67 5.36 -5.06 2.14
CA SER A 67 6.29 -6.12 1.72
C SER A 67 5.67 -7.52 1.72
N LEU A 68 4.51 -7.71 2.36
CA LEU A 68 3.85 -9.00 2.45
C LEU A 68 2.99 -9.26 1.20
N GLU A 69 2.91 -10.52 0.79
CA GLU A 69 1.84 -10.94 -0.12
C GLU A 69 0.50 -10.91 0.62
N ILE A 70 -0.60 -10.63 -0.11
CA ILE A 70 -1.94 -10.51 0.49
C ILE A 70 -2.32 -11.76 1.31
N ARG A 71 -1.94 -12.96 0.83
CA ARG A 71 -2.24 -14.24 1.51
C ARG A 71 -1.51 -14.39 2.85
N GLN A 72 -0.42 -13.66 3.05
CA GLN A 72 0.41 -13.72 4.26
C GLN A 72 -0.09 -12.75 5.34
N VAL A 73 -0.84 -11.71 4.96
CA VAL A 73 -1.31 -10.64 5.86
C VAL A 73 -2.06 -11.20 7.07
N ARG A 74 -2.98 -12.14 6.84
CA ARG A 74 -3.78 -12.75 7.91
C ARG A 74 -2.92 -13.55 8.88
N ASN A 75 -2.02 -14.38 8.36
CA ASN A 75 -1.14 -15.22 9.17
C ASN A 75 -0.17 -14.38 10.00
N PHE A 76 0.32 -13.27 9.44
CA PHE A 76 1.13 -12.30 10.15
C PHE A 76 0.36 -11.76 11.38
N LEU A 77 -0.85 -11.26 11.20
CA LEU A 77 -1.64 -10.71 12.33
C LEU A 77 -1.90 -11.75 13.43
N LEU A 78 -2.28 -12.98 13.05
CA LEU A 78 -2.54 -14.06 14.00
C LEU A 78 -1.29 -14.49 14.79
N SER A 79 -0.09 -14.24 14.26
CA SER A 79 1.15 -14.54 14.98
C SER A 79 1.51 -13.52 16.06
N TYR A 80 0.97 -12.29 15.97
CA TYR A 80 1.26 -11.19 16.91
C TYR A 80 0.11 -10.88 17.87
N VAL A 81 -1.11 -11.28 17.54
CA VAL A 81 -2.29 -11.11 18.37
C VAL A 81 -2.46 -12.38 19.23
N PRO A 82 -2.12 -12.36 20.53
CA PRO A 82 -2.35 -13.50 21.40
C PRO A 82 -3.87 -13.74 21.52
N THR A 83 -4.30 -14.96 21.19
CA THR A 83 -5.68 -15.42 21.43
C THR A 83 -6.03 -15.46 22.90
#